data_AF-A0A2U3DCN3-F1
#
_entry.id   AF-A0A2U3DCN3-F1
#
_cell.length_a   1.000
_cell.length_b   1.000
_cell.length_c   1.000
_cell.angle_alpha   90.00
_cell.angle_beta   90.00
_cell.angle_gamma   90.00
#
_symmetry.space_group_name_H-M   'P 1'
#
loop_
_entity.id
_entity.type
_entity.pdbx_description
1 polymer ?
#
loop_
_entity_poly.entity_id
_entity_poly.type
_entity_poly.pdbx_seq_one_letter_code
_entity_poly.pdbx_strand_id
1 'polypeptide(L)'
;MHYALVTDHSRKARAARAVYEFMRTKGEAQPTISDMLLEGPSLPGYRVPTKERFRVLSLRFHDEHLSPYFKTDMNLFHLLMMNEEADISIFKTSDGILFTFDNIPDNPFHFGQSGHDMR
;
A
#
# COMPACT_ATOMS: atom_id res chain seq x y z
N MET A 1 4.94 8.05 -6.54
CA MET A 1 4.03 6.90 -6.57
C MET A 1 4.80 5.65 -6.22
N HIS A 2 4.43 5.04 -5.10
CA HIS A 2 5.00 3.80 -4.57
C HIS A 2 3.97 2.68 -4.62
N TYR A 3 4.42 1.44 -4.46
CA TYR A 3 3.51 0.29 -4.44
C TYR A 3 3.86 -0.73 -3.36
N ALA A 4 2.86 -1.51 -2.96
CA ALA A 4 3.01 -2.70 -2.15
C ALA A 4 2.12 -3.81 -2.71
N LEU A 5 2.73 -4.89 -3.20
CA LEU A 5 2.04 -6.09 -3.63
C LEU A 5 2.09 -7.14 -2.53
N VAL A 6 0.91 -7.45 -1.97
CA VAL A 6 0.72 -8.57 -1.06
C VAL A 6 0.33 -9.79 -1.89
N THR A 7 1.24 -10.73 -2.05
CA THR A 7 0.97 -11.96 -2.82
C THR A 7 0.02 -12.88 -2.07
N ASP A 8 -0.62 -13.79 -2.79
CA ASP A 8 -1.57 -14.76 -2.26
C ASP A 8 -0.98 -15.73 -1.22
N HIS A 9 0.34 -15.89 -1.20
CA HIS A 9 1.08 -16.71 -0.23
C HIS A 9 1.47 -15.95 1.05
N SER A 10 1.27 -14.63 1.10
CA SER A 10 1.58 -13.83 2.29
C SER A 10 0.62 -14.17 3.42
N ARG A 11 1.10 -14.09 4.67
CA ARG A 11 0.26 -14.17 5.87
C ARG A 11 -0.79 -13.06 5.92
N LYS A 12 -0.57 -11.95 5.21
CA LYS A 12 -1.50 -10.82 5.13
C LYS A 12 -2.48 -10.93 3.95
N ALA A 13 -2.38 -11.96 3.09
CA ALA A 13 -3.21 -12.12 1.91
C ALA A 13 -4.72 -12.09 2.21
N ARG A 14 -5.15 -12.81 3.27
CA ARG A 14 -6.57 -12.82 3.68
C ARG A 14 -7.07 -11.43 4.07
N ALA A 15 -6.28 -10.68 4.82
CA ALA A 15 -6.63 -9.34 5.25
C ALA A 15 -6.65 -8.36 4.07
N ALA A 16 -5.66 -8.43 3.18
CA ALA A 16 -5.60 -7.62 1.97
C ALA A 16 -6.81 -7.85 1.04
N ARG A 17 -7.21 -9.12 0.83
CA ARG A 17 -8.42 -9.46 0.06
C ARG A 17 -9.69 -8.92 0.71
N ALA A 18 -9.80 -8.98 2.04
CA ALA A 18 -10.96 -8.42 2.75
C ALA A 18 -11.08 -6.91 2.56
N VAL A 19 -9.94 -6.18 2.56
CA VAL A 19 -9.91 -4.76 2.24
C VAL A 19 -10.34 -4.51 0.79
N TYR A 20 -9.85 -5.30 -0.16
CA TYR A 20 -10.25 -5.18 -1.57
C TYR A 20 -11.76 -5.37 -1.78
N GLU A 21 -12.35 -6.44 -1.24
CA GLU A 21 -13.80 -6.67 -1.39
C GLU A 21 -14.62 -5.57 -0.72
N PHE A 22 -14.14 -5.00 0.39
CA PHE A 22 -14.78 -3.83 0.98
C PHE A 22 -14.70 -2.61 0.05
N MET A 23 -13.52 -2.32 -0.52
CA MET A 23 -13.35 -1.19 -1.44
C MET A 23 -14.12 -1.37 -2.75
N ARG A 24 -14.32 -2.61 -3.20
CA ARG A 24 -15.20 -2.88 -4.33
C ARG A 24 -16.64 -2.38 -4.12
N THR A 25 -17.11 -2.31 -2.88
CA THR A 25 -18.45 -1.83 -2.54
C THR A 25 -18.52 -0.36 -2.13
N LYS A 26 -17.42 0.21 -1.64
CA LYS A 26 -17.38 1.56 -1.02
C LYS A 26 -16.42 2.54 -1.68
N GLY A 27 -15.45 2.04 -2.43
CA GLY A 27 -14.41 2.80 -3.08
C GLY A 27 -14.89 3.39 -4.41
N GLU A 28 -14.23 4.46 -4.82
CA GLU A 28 -14.45 5.07 -6.12
C GLU A 28 -13.68 4.26 -7.16
N ALA A 29 -14.37 3.78 -8.19
CA ALA A 29 -13.74 2.99 -9.24
C ALA A 29 -12.65 3.82 -9.94
N GLN A 30 -11.48 3.23 -10.09
CA GLN A 30 -10.37 3.82 -10.84
C GLN A 30 -10.13 3.04 -12.13
N PRO A 31 -9.62 3.73 -13.17
CA PRO A 31 -9.16 3.05 -14.37
C PRO A 31 -8.09 2.02 -14.01
N THR A 32 -8.14 0.90 -14.71
CA THR A 32 -7.11 -0.14 -14.64
C THR A 32 -5.74 0.48 -14.89
N ILE A 33 -4.78 0.15 -14.04
CA ILE A 33 -3.39 0.53 -14.27
C ILE A 33 -2.76 -0.51 -15.20
N SER A 34 -2.60 -0.15 -16.47
CA SER A 34 -1.98 -1.01 -17.48
C SER A 34 -0.44 -1.05 -17.38
N ASP A 35 0.17 0.00 -16.82
CA ASP A 35 1.60 0.29 -17.02
C ASP A 35 2.48 0.12 -15.76
N MET A 36 1.93 -0.27 -14.61
CA MET A 36 2.76 -0.48 -13.41
C MET A 36 3.24 -1.92 -13.31
N LEU A 37 4.32 -2.21 -14.04
CA LEU A 37 5.52 -2.94 -13.58
C LEU A 37 5.42 -4.33 -12.92
N LEU A 38 4.25 -4.95 -12.73
CA LEU A 38 4.12 -6.25 -12.05
C LEU A 38 3.16 -7.20 -12.78
N GLU A 39 3.75 -8.12 -13.55
CA GLU A 39 3.25 -9.47 -13.87
C GLU A 39 1.78 -9.64 -14.30
N GLY A 40 1.21 -8.69 -15.06
CA GLY A 40 0.01 -8.93 -15.87
C GLY A 40 -1.10 -7.87 -15.76
N PRO A 41 -2.22 -8.04 -16.48
CA PRO A 41 -3.31 -7.05 -16.52
C PRO A 41 -3.95 -6.93 -15.13
N SER A 42 -3.95 -5.71 -14.58
CA SER A 42 -4.67 -5.43 -13.33
C SER A 42 -6.18 -5.40 -13.58
N LEU A 43 -6.97 -5.84 -12.60
CA LEU A 43 -8.42 -5.66 -12.59
C LEU A 43 -8.78 -4.22 -12.19
N PRO A 44 -10.04 -3.77 -12.36
CA PRO A 44 -10.47 -2.44 -11.94
C PRO A 44 -10.04 -2.15 -10.50
N GLY A 45 -9.36 -1.02 -10.31
CA GLY A 45 -8.94 -0.58 -8.99
C GLY A 45 -9.99 0.26 -8.30
N TYR A 46 -9.75 0.54 -7.03
CA TYR A 46 -10.59 1.42 -6.23
C TYR A 46 -9.70 2.43 -5.50
N ARG A 47 -10.07 3.71 -5.57
CA ARG A 47 -9.50 4.72 -4.68
C ARG A 47 -10.05 4.47 -3.28
N VAL A 48 -9.17 4.46 -2.28
CA VAL A 48 -9.56 4.29 -0.89
C VAL A 48 -10.00 5.65 -0.34
N PRO A 49 -11.25 5.81 0.12
CA PRO A 49 -11.72 7.05 0.73
C PRO A 49 -10.92 7.37 1.99
N THR A 50 -10.70 8.66 2.29
CA THR A 50 -9.92 9.10 3.48
C THR A 50 -10.40 8.43 4.77
N LYS A 51 -11.72 8.32 4.97
CA LYS A 51 -12.34 7.69 6.15
C LYS A 51 -12.00 6.20 6.31
N GLU A 52 -11.53 5.55 5.26
CA GLU A 52 -11.28 4.11 5.23
C GLU A 52 -9.78 3.77 5.10
N ARG A 53 -8.89 4.78 5.01
CA ARG A 53 -7.43 4.59 4.87
C ARG A 53 -6.85 3.78 6.04
N PHE A 54 -7.39 3.95 7.25
CA PHE A 54 -6.98 3.19 8.43
C PHE A 54 -7.04 1.66 8.21
N ARG A 55 -7.98 1.16 7.39
CA ARG A 55 -8.08 -0.28 7.08
C ARG A 55 -6.85 -0.77 6.34
N VAL A 56 -6.34 0.01 5.40
CA VAL A 56 -5.12 -0.30 4.68
C VAL A 56 -3.91 -0.18 5.60
N LEU A 57 -3.81 0.91 6.37
CA LEU A 57 -2.68 1.14 7.29
C LEU A 57 -2.60 0.05 8.38
N SER A 58 -3.74 -0.46 8.84
CA SER A 58 -3.81 -1.56 9.81
C SER A 58 -3.24 -2.89 9.30
N LEU A 59 -3.00 -3.03 8.00
CA LEU A 59 -2.29 -4.19 7.46
C LEU A 59 -0.84 -4.23 7.92
N ARG A 60 -0.24 -3.11 8.37
CA ARG A 60 1.14 -3.05 8.87
C ARG A 60 2.14 -3.68 7.90
N PHE A 61 2.27 -3.08 6.72
CA PHE A 61 3.13 -3.61 5.65
C PHE A 61 4.60 -3.76 6.06
N HIS A 62 5.10 -2.95 7.00
CA HIS A 62 6.44 -3.06 7.54
C HIS A 62 6.77 -4.44 8.14
N ASP A 63 5.77 -5.18 8.65
CA ASP A 63 5.98 -6.54 9.18
C ASP A 63 6.41 -7.55 8.10
N GLU A 64 6.17 -7.25 6.82
CA GLU A 64 6.48 -8.12 5.68
C GLU A 64 7.61 -7.56 4.80
N HIS A 65 8.30 -6.49 5.22
CA HIS A 65 9.37 -5.84 4.42
C HIS A 65 10.48 -6.79 3.92
N LEU A 66 10.77 -7.87 4.65
CA LEU A 66 11.76 -8.90 4.26
C LEU A 66 11.12 -10.20 3.74
N SER A 67 9.80 -10.21 3.58
CA SER A 67 9.05 -11.40 3.16
C SER A 67 9.16 -11.57 1.64
N PRO A 68 9.44 -12.79 1.14
CA PRO A 68 9.43 -13.04 -0.31
C PRO A 68 8.01 -12.91 -0.91
N TYR A 69 6.98 -12.88 -0.06
CA TYR A 69 5.58 -12.78 -0.44
C TYR A 69 5.06 -11.35 -0.46
N PHE A 70 5.95 -10.37 -0.29
CA PHE A 70 5.66 -8.95 -0.30
C PHE A 70 6.63 -8.24 -1.24
N LYS A 71 6.14 -7.69 -2.35
CA LYS A 71 6.97 -6.93 -3.31
C LYS A 71 6.66 -5.44 -3.16
N THR A 72 7.68 -4.60 -3.04
CA THR A 72 7.51 -3.15 -2.91
C THR A 72 8.75 -2.42 -3.43
N ASP A 73 8.59 -1.21 -3.94
CA ASP A 73 9.67 -0.25 -4.22
C ASP A 73 9.99 0.64 -3.00
N MET A 74 9.22 0.50 -1.92
CA MET A 74 9.40 1.24 -0.68
C MET A 74 10.49 0.63 0.21
N ASN A 75 11.30 1.49 0.81
CA ASN A 75 12.18 1.09 1.91
C ASN A 75 11.38 0.98 3.23
N LEU A 76 12.01 0.43 4.27
CA LEU A 76 11.38 0.28 5.59
C LEU A 76 10.89 1.62 6.18
N PHE A 77 11.60 2.73 5.94
CA PHE A 77 11.20 4.04 6.45
C PHE A 77 9.89 4.51 5.82
N HIS A 78 9.75 4.41 4.49
CA HIS A 78 8.49 4.71 3.80
C HIS A 78 7.32 3.90 4.38
N LEU A 79 7.54 2.61 4.67
CA LEU A 79 6.51 1.72 5.24
C LEU A 79 6.13 2.09 6.68
N LEU A 80 7.05 2.67 7.46
CA LEU A 80 6.81 3.11 8.84
C LEU A 80 6.17 4.50 8.91
N MET A 81 6.45 5.36 7.94
CA MET A 81 5.94 6.74 7.87
C MET A 81 4.56 6.85 7.22
N MET A 82 4.08 5.78 6.60
CA MET A 82 2.79 5.77 5.94
C MET A 82 1.67 6.17 6.91
N ASN A 83 0.94 7.22 6.55
CA ASN A 83 -0.10 7.80 7.39
C ASN A 83 -1.41 7.97 6.58
N GLU A 84 -2.41 8.59 7.21
CA GLU A 84 -3.71 8.82 6.56
C GLU A 84 -3.69 9.90 5.47
N GLU A 85 -2.58 10.62 5.30
CA GLU A 85 -2.44 11.64 4.25
C GLU A 85 -2.12 11.02 2.90
N ALA A 86 -1.48 9.84 2.89
CA ALA A 86 -1.17 9.08 1.69
C ALA A 86 -2.44 8.82 0.85
N ASP A 87 -2.36 9.10 -0.45
CA ASP A 87 -3.39 8.75 -1.40
C ASP A 87 -3.24 7.28 -1.75
N ILE A 88 -4.24 6.47 -1.37
CA ILE A 88 -4.18 5.01 -1.50
C ILE A 88 -5.15 4.55 -2.56
N SER A 89 -4.67 3.70 -3.47
CA SER A 89 -5.51 2.95 -4.39
C SER A 89 -5.21 1.46 -4.30
N ILE A 90 -6.22 0.64 -4.53
CA ILE A 90 -6.13 -0.82 -4.40
C ILE A 90 -6.58 -1.51 -5.68
N PHE A 91 -5.81 -2.51 -6.11
CA PHE A 91 -6.02 -3.25 -7.34
C PHE A 91 -5.89 -4.74 -7.08
N LYS A 92 -6.67 -5.53 -7.81
CA LYS A 92 -6.49 -6.98 -7.84
C LYS A 92 -5.62 -7.36 -9.03
N THR A 93 -4.66 -8.23 -8.78
CA THR A 93 -3.71 -8.76 -9.77
C THR A 93 -3.84 -10.27 -9.86
N SER A 94 -3.10 -10.89 -10.77
CA SER A 94 -2.93 -12.36 -10.87
C SER A 94 -2.33 -12.96 -9.60
N ASP A 95 -1.34 -12.28 -9.01
CA ASP A 95 -0.52 -12.83 -7.92
C ASP A 95 -0.98 -12.41 -6.52
N GLY A 96 -1.93 -11.48 -6.43
CA GLY A 96 -2.49 -11.01 -5.16
C GLY A 96 -3.11 -9.62 -5.24
N ILE A 97 -2.92 -8.84 -4.17
CA ILE A 97 -3.52 -7.52 -4.00
C ILE A 97 -2.43 -6.45 -4.02
N LEU A 98 -2.54 -5.52 -4.97
CA LEU A 98 -1.63 -4.40 -5.16
C LEU A 98 -2.23 -3.16 -4.50
N PHE A 99 -1.43 -2.49 -3.70
CA PHE A 99 -1.71 -1.17 -3.16
C PHE A 99 -0.76 -0.18 -3.81
N THR A 100 -1.28 0.95 -4.28
CA THR A 100 -0.47 2.09 -4.72
C THR A 100 -0.63 3.22 -3.74
N PHE A 101 0.45 3.96 -3.54
CA PHE A 101 0.54 5.05 -2.60
C PHE A 101 1.14 6.28 -3.28
N ASP A 102 0.44 7.38 -3.18
CA ASP A 102 0.94 8.71 -3.51
C ASP A 102 1.06 9.56 -2.25
N ASN A 103 1.89 10.60 -2.31
CA ASN A 103 2.18 11.49 -1.19
C ASN A 103 2.81 10.81 0.04
N ILE A 104 3.59 9.75 -0.14
CA ILE A 104 4.48 9.26 0.92
C ILE A 104 5.70 10.19 1.00
N PRO A 105 6.09 10.67 2.19
CA PRO A 105 7.30 11.47 2.35
C PRO A 105 8.56 10.70 1.91
N ASP A 106 9.37 11.32 1.06
CA ASP A 106 10.65 10.75 0.59
C ASP A 106 11.68 10.65 1.72
N ASN A 107 11.54 11.47 2.77
CA ASN A 107 12.47 11.55 3.89
C ASN A 107 11.73 11.45 5.23
N PRO A 108 12.39 10.91 6.28
CA PRO A 108 11.89 11.03 7.64
C PRO A 108 11.57 12.48 7.98
N PHE A 109 10.37 12.69 8.53
CA PHE A 109 10.08 13.95 9.21
C PHE A 109 11.19 14.20 10.22
N HIS A 110 11.77 15.39 10.16
CA HIS A 110 12.75 15.87 11.12
C HIS A 110 12.25 15.60 12.54
N PHE A 111 12.87 14.67 13.25
CA PHE A 111 12.56 14.33 14.63
C PHE A 111 13.60 14.97 15.56
N GLY A 112 13.15 15.64 16.63
CA GLY A 112 13.99 16.37 17.60
C GLY A 112 14.07 17.88 17.39
N GLN A 113 14.41 18.64 18.44
CA GLN A 113 14.52 20.13 18.42
C GLN A 113 15.53 20.68 17.40
N SER A 114 16.41 19.83 16.85
CA SER A 114 17.51 20.22 15.96
C SER A 114 17.43 19.57 14.56
N GLY A 115 16.33 18.89 14.25
CA GLY A 115 16.06 18.34 12.92
C GLY A 115 16.80 17.07 12.50
N HIS A 116 17.77 16.56 13.27
CA HIS A 116 18.42 15.28 12.99
C HIS A 116 18.79 14.58 14.31
N ASP A 117 17.86 13.88 14.95
CA ASP A 117 18.22 12.85 15.93
C ASP A 117 18.30 11.49 15.21
N MET A 118 19.51 10.91 15.19
CA MET A 118 19.80 9.60 14.58
C MET A 118 19.71 8.44 15.60
N ARG A 119 19.00 8.65 16.72
CA ARG A 119 18.74 7.63 17.73
C ARG A 119 17.48 6.82 17.43
#